data_AF-A0A951T430-F1
#
_entry.id   AF-A0A951T430-F1
#
_cell.length_a   1.000
_cell.length_b   1.000
_cell.length_c   1.000
_cell.angle_alpha   90.00
_cell.angle_beta   90.00
_cell.angle_gamma   90.00
#
_symmetry.space_group_name_H-M   'P 1'
#
loop_
_entity.id
_entity.type
_entity.pdbx_description
1 polymer ?
#
loop_
_entity_poly.entity_id
_entity_poly.type
_entity_poly.pdbx_seq_one_letter_code
_entity_poly.pdbx_strand_id
1 'polypeptide(L)'
;MYRSVLGHEDRVEVDLNYLWRVPLSGVEQQELWQPGNLDRPRLQVVSTLELCVGKLLAFLDRTAPRDAWDVARLPNIAGQEIQGNMFRRVFVAFSATLPHPLQNYTRKQMETRLTPQTVLEQLLPMLAGVDAPGLDDLMERPWRVLEPLVQLTAAELEYVESIHSGEIRPQLLFPDDAIMAKLIHNHPAICWKLENVRRHMANGKRTRPKGNVQ
;
A
#
# COMPACT_ATOMS: atom_id res chain seq x y z
N MET A 1 -7.79 28.32 -9.78
CA MET A 1 -6.69 28.64 -8.85
C MET A 1 -7.29 29.33 -7.64
N TYR A 2 -6.80 29.02 -6.45
CA TYR A 2 -7.18 29.70 -5.22
C TYR A 2 -5.98 30.52 -4.74
N ARG A 3 -6.24 31.63 -4.04
CA ARG A 3 -5.17 32.42 -3.45
C ARG A 3 -4.87 31.85 -2.07
N SER A 4 -3.65 31.33 -1.88
CA SER A 4 -3.23 30.84 -0.56
C SER A 4 -3.09 32.01 0.42
N VAL A 5 -3.08 31.69 1.73
CA VAL A 5 -2.84 32.68 2.79
C VAL A 5 -1.46 33.34 2.66
N LEU A 6 -0.54 32.72 1.92
CA LEU A 6 0.80 33.24 1.58
C LEU A 6 0.81 34.12 0.32
N GLY A 7 -0.34 34.36 -0.30
CA GLY A 7 -0.53 35.29 -1.42
C GLY A 7 -0.27 34.71 -2.81
N HIS A 8 0.28 33.50 -2.92
CA HIS A 8 0.51 32.80 -4.17
C HIS A 8 -0.79 32.15 -4.70
N GLU A 9 -0.95 32.14 -6.03
CA GLU A 9 -1.96 31.30 -6.67
C GLU A 9 -1.54 29.83 -6.56
N ASP A 10 -2.48 29.00 -6.14
CA ASP A 10 -2.25 27.59 -5.93
C ASP A 10 -3.44 26.75 -6.42
N ARG A 11 -3.25 25.43 -6.48
CA ARG A 11 -4.23 24.46 -6.98
C ARG A 11 -4.38 23.32 -5.98
N VAL A 12 -5.64 23.03 -5.63
CA VAL A 12 -5.99 21.78 -4.95
C VAL A 12 -6.28 20.73 -6.00
N GLU A 13 -5.58 19.60 -5.92
CA GLU A 13 -5.86 18.41 -6.73
C GLU A 13 -6.69 17.43 -5.91
N VAL A 14 -7.71 16.85 -6.55
CA VAL A 14 -8.63 15.90 -5.92
C VAL A 14 -8.67 14.64 -6.77
N ASP A 15 -8.24 13.53 -6.17
CA ASP A 15 -8.27 12.21 -6.77
C ASP A 15 -9.42 11.37 -6.22
N LEU A 16 -10.14 10.69 -7.11
CA LEU A 16 -11.23 9.78 -6.77
C LEU A 16 -10.86 8.34 -7.13
N ASN A 17 -10.84 7.46 -6.13
CA ASN A 17 -10.49 6.05 -6.32
C ASN A 17 -11.71 5.15 -6.12
N TYR A 18 -12.23 4.60 -7.22
CA TYR A 18 -13.38 3.69 -7.16
C TYR A 18 -13.02 2.26 -6.76
N LEU A 19 -11.75 1.84 -6.83
CA LEU A 19 -11.33 0.47 -6.49
C LEU A 19 -11.25 0.23 -4.98
N TRP A 20 -11.04 1.29 -4.20
CA TRP A 20 -10.90 1.26 -2.73
C TRP A 20 -12.16 1.78 -2.01
N ARG A 21 -13.34 1.61 -2.63
CA ARG A 21 -14.61 2.15 -2.14
C ARG A 21 -15.29 1.34 -1.03
N VAL A 22 -14.70 0.22 -0.59
CA VAL A 22 -15.27 -0.68 0.42
C VAL A 22 -14.31 -0.76 1.61
N PRO A 23 -14.51 0.06 2.66
CA PRO A 23 -13.67 0.02 3.85
C PRO A 23 -13.82 -1.33 4.57
N LEU A 24 -12.70 -2.00 4.87
CA LEU A 24 -12.70 -3.27 5.58
C LEU A 24 -12.95 -3.12 7.08
N SER A 25 -12.41 -2.06 7.69
CA SER A 25 -12.54 -1.79 9.12
C SER A 25 -13.35 -0.51 9.40
N GLY A 26 -14.21 -0.13 8.45
CA GLY A 26 -15.07 1.04 8.56
C GLY A 26 -14.31 2.36 8.37
N VAL A 27 -14.95 3.43 8.84
CA VAL A 27 -14.40 4.79 8.82
C VAL A 27 -14.34 5.34 10.24
N GLU A 28 -13.38 6.23 10.46
CA GLU A 28 -13.14 6.90 11.74
C GLU A 28 -13.36 8.40 11.59
N GLN A 29 -13.90 9.03 12.63
CA GLN A 29 -13.99 10.48 12.71
C GLN A 29 -12.69 11.05 13.27
N GLN A 30 -11.99 11.85 12.48
CA GLN A 30 -10.75 12.51 12.89
C GLN A 30 -10.89 14.03 12.79
N GLU A 31 -10.30 14.73 13.75
CA GLU A 31 -10.21 16.18 13.71
C GLU A 31 -9.11 16.61 12.73
N LEU A 32 -9.44 17.47 11.78
CA LEU A 32 -8.48 17.98 10.81
C LEU A 32 -7.48 18.92 11.49
N TRP A 33 -6.19 18.61 11.39
CA TRP A 33 -5.15 19.56 11.78
C TRP A 33 -5.21 20.80 10.89
N GLN A 34 -5.24 21.97 11.52
CA GLN A 34 -5.25 23.27 10.87
C GLN A 34 -4.28 24.21 11.60
N PRO A 35 -3.53 25.07 10.88
CA PRO A 35 -2.61 26.01 11.50
C PRO A 35 -3.33 27.12 12.25
N GLY A 36 -2.75 27.55 13.38
CA GLY A 36 -3.25 28.68 14.17
C GLY A 36 -4.64 28.42 14.77
N ASN A 37 -5.51 29.43 14.67
CA ASN A 37 -6.85 29.44 15.25
C ASN A 37 -7.95 29.14 14.21
N LEU A 38 -7.60 28.49 13.09
CA LEU A 38 -8.58 28.08 12.09
C LEU A 38 -9.49 26.97 12.65
N ASP A 39 -10.72 26.94 12.15
CA ASP A 39 -11.70 25.90 12.52
C ASP A 39 -11.15 24.51 12.22
N ARG A 40 -11.35 23.58 13.16
CA ARG A 40 -10.90 22.19 13.05
C ARG A 40 -12.09 21.27 12.82
N PRO A 41 -12.57 21.13 11.56
CA PRO A 41 -13.70 20.27 11.28
C PRO A 41 -13.36 18.80 11.54
N ARG A 42 -14.39 18.01 11.84
CA ARG A 42 -14.27 16.54 11.92
C ARG A 42 -14.60 15.92 10.56
N LEU A 43 -13.74 15.03 10.11
CA LEU A 43 -13.82 14.37 8.82
C LEU A 43 -13.90 12.86 9.00
N GLN A 44 -14.63 12.20 8.12
CA GLN A 44 -14.54 10.74 7.98
C GLN A 44 -13.26 10.38 7.25
N VAL A 45 -12.43 9.56 7.87
CA VAL A 45 -11.23 8.98 7.27
C VAL A 45 -11.31 7.46 7.31
N VAL A 46 -10.51 6.81 6.49
CA VAL A 46 -10.36 5.35 6.56
C VAL A 46 -9.71 4.94 7.88
N SER A 47 -9.98 3.72 8.34
CA SER A 47 -9.36 3.16 9.55
C SER A 47 -7.83 3.25 9.57
N THR A 48 -7.25 3.30 10.77
CA THR A 48 -5.78 3.32 10.94
C THR A 48 -5.11 2.10 10.30
N LEU A 49 -5.74 0.93 10.41
CA LEU A 49 -5.31 -0.31 9.77
C LEU A 49 -5.18 -0.15 8.25
N GLU A 50 -6.23 0.28 7.58
CA GLU A 50 -6.25 0.41 6.11
C GLU A 50 -5.35 1.55 5.63
N LEU A 51 -5.27 2.65 6.39
CA LEU A 51 -4.34 3.74 6.10
C LEU A 51 -2.89 3.25 6.09
N CYS A 52 -2.50 2.52 7.13
CA CYS A 52 -1.15 1.98 7.27
C CYS A 52 -0.85 0.92 6.20
N VAL A 53 -1.79 -0.01 5.94
CA VAL A 53 -1.64 -0.99 4.85
C VAL A 53 -1.47 -0.29 3.51
N GLY A 54 -2.30 0.71 3.21
CA GLY A 54 -2.20 1.49 1.97
C GLY A 54 -0.84 2.18 1.82
N LYS A 55 -0.30 2.76 2.91
CA LYS A 55 1.05 3.38 2.92
C LYS A 55 2.16 2.36 2.66
N LEU A 56 2.08 1.17 3.27
CA LEU A 56 3.07 0.10 3.04
C LEU A 56 3.04 -0.40 1.59
N LEU A 57 1.84 -0.61 1.02
CA LEU A 57 1.70 -1.06 -0.37
C LEU A 57 2.19 0.00 -1.36
N ALA A 58 1.86 1.27 -1.12
CA ALA A 58 2.36 2.39 -1.91
C ALA A 58 3.90 2.47 -1.89
N PHE A 59 4.51 2.28 -0.72
CA PHE A 59 5.97 2.27 -0.59
C PHE A 59 6.60 1.06 -1.30
N LEU A 60 6.01 -0.13 -1.20
CA LEU A 60 6.47 -1.31 -1.93
C LEU A 60 6.45 -1.09 -3.44
N ASP A 61 5.34 -0.55 -3.96
CA ASP A 61 5.15 -0.34 -5.39
C ASP A 61 6.10 0.72 -5.96
N ARG A 62 6.12 1.90 -5.33
CA ARG A 62 6.78 3.10 -5.88
C ARG A 62 8.18 3.34 -5.32
N THR A 63 8.40 2.97 -4.06
CA THR A 63 9.62 3.27 -3.30
C THR A 63 9.98 4.76 -3.31
N ALA A 64 8.98 5.64 -3.25
CA ALA A 64 9.21 7.09 -3.23
C ALA A 64 9.73 7.53 -1.85
N PRO A 65 10.67 8.52 -1.78
CA PRO A 65 11.16 9.05 -0.50
C PRO A 65 10.08 9.57 0.45
N ARG A 66 8.97 10.09 -0.07
CA ARG A 66 7.80 10.52 0.73
C ARG A 66 7.10 9.33 1.40
N ASP A 67 6.91 8.24 0.64
CA ASP A 67 6.31 7.02 1.16
C ASP A 67 7.22 6.40 2.23
N ALA A 68 8.54 6.41 2.02
CA ALA A 68 9.53 5.98 3.01
C ALA A 68 9.42 6.78 4.32
N TRP A 69 9.37 8.11 4.22
CA TRP A 69 9.19 9.00 5.36
C TRP A 69 7.90 8.73 6.15
N ASP A 70 6.80 8.45 5.45
CA ASP A 70 5.52 8.11 6.08
C ASP A 70 5.57 6.72 6.74
N VAL A 71 6.11 5.70 6.04
CA VAL A 71 6.21 4.33 6.56
C VAL A 71 7.06 4.27 7.84
N ALA A 72 8.14 5.05 7.91
CA ALA A 72 8.99 5.15 9.10
C ALA A 72 8.24 5.59 10.38
N ARG A 73 7.06 6.21 10.23
CA ARG A 73 6.26 6.77 11.33
C ARG A 73 5.03 5.95 11.67
N LEU A 74 4.67 4.97 10.85
CA LEU A 74 3.48 4.13 11.10
C LEU A 74 3.50 3.47 12.49
N PRO A 75 4.64 3.01 13.04
CA PRO A 75 4.66 2.50 14.41
C PRO A 75 4.21 3.51 15.47
N ASN A 76 4.47 4.80 15.27
CA ASN A 76 4.03 5.85 16.19
C ASN A 76 2.54 6.19 16.02
N ILE A 77 1.99 5.94 14.83
CA ILE A 77 0.59 6.22 14.49
C ILE A 77 -0.31 5.06 14.92
N ALA A 78 0.02 3.83 14.51
CA ALA A 78 -0.78 2.63 14.75
C ALA A 78 -0.44 1.94 16.09
N GLY A 79 0.68 2.28 16.72
CA GLY A 79 1.12 1.64 17.96
C GLY A 79 1.27 0.12 17.79
N GLN A 80 0.65 -0.66 18.68
CA GLN A 80 0.72 -2.12 18.65
C GLN A 80 -0.11 -2.76 17.53
N GLU A 81 -1.07 -2.04 16.95
CA GLU A 81 -1.94 -2.57 15.90
C GLU A 81 -1.13 -3.04 14.67
N ILE A 82 -0.06 -2.33 14.33
CA ILE A 82 0.80 -2.65 13.18
C ILE A 82 1.51 -4.01 13.30
N GLN A 83 1.66 -4.52 14.52
CA GLN A 83 2.26 -5.83 14.80
C GLN A 83 1.19 -6.93 14.96
N GLY A 84 -0.10 -6.57 14.85
CA GLY A 84 -1.20 -7.48 15.06
C GLY A 84 -1.43 -8.46 13.91
N ASN A 85 -1.99 -9.64 14.23
CA ASN A 85 -2.32 -10.67 13.24
C ASN A 85 -3.31 -10.18 12.18
N MET A 86 -4.32 -9.38 12.57
CA MET A 86 -5.29 -8.82 11.61
C MET A 86 -4.61 -7.89 10.62
N PHE A 87 -3.71 -7.02 11.09
CA PHE A 87 -2.92 -6.13 10.23
C PHE A 87 -2.15 -6.92 9.18
N ARG A 88 -1.41 -7.95 9.62
CA ARG A 88 -0.65 -8.83 8.72
C ARG A 88 -1.55 -9.50 7.68
N ARG A 89 -2.68 -10.09 8.10
CA ARG A 89 -3.62 -10.76 7.19
C ARG A 89 -4.18 -9.79 6.14
N VAL A 90 -4.57 -8.58 6.54
CA VAL A 90 -5.08 -7.57 5.60
C VAL A 90 -3.98 -7.05 4.67
N PHE A 91 -2.76 -6.83 5.20
CA PHE A 91 -1.61 -6.45 4.40
C PHE A 91 -1.30 -7.49 3.31
N VAL A 92 -1.19 -8.77 3.66
CA VAL A 92 -0.97 -9.86 2.69
C VAL A 92 -2.15 -9.99 1.73
N ALA A 93 -3.38 -9.81 2.21
CA ALA A 93 -4.56 -9.87 1.35
C ALA A 93 -4.49 -8.82 0.22
N PHE A 94 -4.13 -7.58 0.56
CA PHE A 94 -4.02 -6.48 -0.38
C PHE A 94 -2.69 -6.40 -1.13
N SER A 95 -1.65 -7.13 -0.73
CA SER A 95 -0.45 -7.26 -1.55
C SER A 95 -0.76 -7.87 -2.93
N ALA A 96 -1.91 -8.53 -3.08
CA ALA A 96 -2.49 -8.92 -4.36
C ALA A 96 -2.55 -7.76 -5.38
N THR A 97 -2.77 -6.52 -4.94
CA THR A 97 -2.88 -5.36 -5.84
C THR A 97 -1.53 -4.87 -6.35
N LEU A 98 -0.42 -5.33 -5.78
CA LEU A 98 0.92 -4.99 -6.24
C LEU A 98 1.21 -5.56 -7.64
N PRO A 99 2.10 -4.93 -8.43
CA PRO A 99 2.49 -5.47 -9.73
C PRO A 99 3.14 -6.85 -9.68
N HIS A 100 3.91 -7.14 -8.64
CA HIS A 100 4.66 -8.38 -8.47
C HIS A 100 4.22 -9.16 -7.21
N PRO A 101 4.50 -10.48 -7.14
CA PRO A 101 4.34 -11.24 -5.90
C PRO A 101 5.08 -10.60 -4.72
N LEU A 102 4.48 -10.63 -3.54
CA LEU A 102 4.99 -9.95 -2.35
C LEU A 102 6.42 -10.39 -1.96
N GLN A 103 6.74 -11.67 -2.14
CA GLN A 103 8.06 -12.24 -1.89
C GLN A 103 9.16 -11.70 -2.83
N ASN A 104 8.81 -11.02 -3.92
CA ASN A 104 9.78 -10.45 -4.86
C ASN A 104 10.28 -9.07 -4.44
N TYR A 105 9.63 -8.42 -3.47
CA TYR A 105 10.05 -7.12 -2.97
C TYR A 105 11.17 -7.30 -1.96
N THR A 106 12.33 -6.71 -2.25
CA THR A 106 13.53 -6.84 -1.42
C THR A 106 14.13 -5.47 -1.11
N ARG A 107 14.78 -5.36 0.05
CA ARG A 107 15.52 -4.15 0.44
C ARG A 107 16.47 -3.66 -0.64
N LYS A 108 17.25 -4.58 -1.23
CA LYS A 108 18.22 -4.27 -2.28
C LYS A 108 17.59 -3.59 -3.50
N GLN A 109 16.37 -4.00 -3.90
CA GLN A 109 15.66 -3.34 -5.00
C GLN A 109 15.18 -1.94 -4.62
N MET A 110 14.83 -1.71 -3.35
CA MET A 110 14.40 -0.39 -2.88
C MET A 110 15.57 0.59 -2.82
N GLU A 111 16.75 0.12 -2.39
CA GLU A 111 17.99 0.91 -2.33
C GLU A 111 18.45 1.44 -3.69
N THR A 112 18.08 0.79 -4.81
CA THR A 112 18.39 1.33 -6.14
C THR A 112 17.50 2.51 -6.55
N ARG A 113 16.31 2.65 -5.93
CA ARG A 113 15.33 3.68 -6.24
C ARG A 113 15.42 4.86 -5.29
N LEU A 114 15.72 4.60 -4.02
CA LEU A 114 15.86 5.61 -2.98
C LEU A 114 17.30 6.16 -2.99
N THR A 115 17.52 7.22 -3.75
CA THR A 115 18.84 7.86 -3.94
C THR A 115 18.88 9.27 -3.34
N PRO A 116 20.08 9.83 -3.05
CA PRO A 116 20.18 11.21 -2.56
C PRO A 116 19.47 12.23 -3.45
N GLN A 117 19.53 12.03 -4.77
CA GLN A 117 18.85 12.89 -5.74
C GLN A 117 17.32 12.84 -5.57
N THR A 118 16.73 11.64 -5.48
CA THR A 118 15.28 11.50 -5.28
C THR A 118 14.82 12.12 -3.96
N VAL A 119 15.62 12.01 -2.89
CA VAL A 119 15.32 12.63 -1.59
C VAL A 119 15.30 14.15 -1.72
N LEU A 120 16.29 14.72 -2.40
CA LEU A 120 16.40 16.15 -2.64
C LEU A 120 15.22 16.69 -3.46
N GLU A 121 14.83 15.98 -4.52
CA GLU A 121 13.77 16.42 -5.44
C GLU A 121 12.36 16.17 -4.88
N GLN A 122 12.16 15.07 -4.16
CA GLN A 122 10.82 14.62 -3.79
C GLN A 122 10.51 14.82 -2.31
N LEU A 123 11.45 14.66 -1.39
CA LEU A 123 11.17 14.76 0.05
C LEU A 123 11.47 16.15 0.62
N LEU A 124 12.66 16.70 0.36
CA LEU A 124 13.08 17.98 0.96
C LEU A 124 12.07 19.12 0.80
N PRO A 125 11.44 19.33 -0.38
CA PRO A 125 10.46 20.40 -0.54
C PRO A 125 9.23 20.26 0.36
N MET A 126 8.96 19.06 0.89
CA MET A 126 7.80 18.75 1.73
C MET A 126 8.06 18.92 3.23
N LEU A 127 9.33 19.07 3.64
CA LEU A 127 9.70 19.09 5.06
C LEU A 127 9.60 20.47 5.72
N ALA A 128 9.33 21.54 4.96
CA ALA A 128 9.07 22.88 5.48
C ALA A 128 10.07 23.36 6.57
N GLY A 129 11.36 23.00 6.43
CA GLY A 129 12.43 23.36 7.37
C GLY A 129 12.70 22.35 8.50
N VAL A 130 12.04 21.20 8.50
CA VAL A 130 12.44 20.05 9.34
C VAL A 130 13.67 19.40 8.73
N ASP A 131 14.67 19.09 9.56
CA ASP A 131 15.86 18.36 9.13
C ASP A 131 15.48 17.03 8.49
N ALA A 132 15.98 16.84 7.27
CA ALA A 132 15.74 15.60 6.56
C ALA A 132 16.57 14.48 7.20
N PRO A 133 15.97 13.29 7.38
CA PRO A 133 16.72 12.12 7.79
C PRO A 133 17.77 11.78 6.73
N GLY A 134 18.86 11.14 7.17
CA GLY A 134 19.84 10.59 6.25
C GLY A 134 19.21 9.55 5.31
N LEU A 135 19.84 9.31 4.18
CA LEU A 135 19.41 8.29 3.21
C LEU A 135 19.27 6.91 3.88
N ASP A 136 20.24 6.56 4.73
CA ASP A 136 20.24 5.29 5.45
C ASP A 136 19.03 5.18 6.40
N ASP A 137 18.68 6.25 7.10
CA ASP A 137 17.48 6.29 7.96
C ASP A 137 16.19 6.12 7.15
N LEU A 138 16.12 6.72 5.95
CA LEU A 138 14.98 6.60 5.03
C LEU A 138 14.84 5.20 4.44
N MET A 139 15.87 4.37 4.50
CA MET A 139 15.78 2.96 4.11
C MET A 139 15.55 2.06 5.32
N GLU A 140 16.36 2.23 6.37
CA GLU A 140 16.39 1.31 7.51
C GLU A 140 15.08 1.31 8.29
N ARG A 141 14.53 2.49 8.62
CA ARG A 141 13.32 2.57 9.44
C ARG A 141 12.10 2.00 8.72
N PRO A 142 11.82 2.33 7.45
CA PRO A 142 10.72 1.70 6.73
C PRO A 142 10.92 0.21 6.50
N TRP A 143 12.16 -0.22 6.19
CA TRP A 143 12.46 -1.62 6.01
C TRP A 143 12.21 -2.43 7.28
N ARG A 144 12.55 -1.90 8.47
CA ARG A 144 12.28 -2.57 9.75
C ARG A 144 10.79 -2.85 9.98
N VAL A 145 9.90 -2.02 9.42
CA VAL A 145 8.44 -2.24 9.46
C VAL A 145 8.03 -3.32 8.45
N LEU A 146 8.60 -3.30 7.25
CA LEU A 146 8.24 -4.21 6.15
C LEU A 146 8.84 -5.61 6.25
N GLU A 147 10.05 -5.73 6.78
CA GLU A 147 10.84 -6.97 6.82
C GLU A 147 10.05 -8.17 7.38
N PRO A 148 9.36 -8.08 8.54
CA PRO A 148 8.56 -9.20 9.02
C PRO A 148 7.38 -9.51 8.09
N LEU A 149 6.82 -8.50 7.39
CA LEU A 149 5.63 -8.64 6.55
C LEU A 149 5.92 -9.28 5.18
N VAL A 150 7.14 -9.16 4.67
CA VAL A 150 7.55 -9.81 3.41
C VAL A 150 8.06 -11.25 3.60
N GLN A 151 8.28 -11.67 4.84
CA GLN A 151 8.61 -13.06 5.19
C GLN A 151 7.31 -13.86 5.37
N LEU A 152 6.84 -14.48 4.28
CA LEU A 152 5.54 -15.17 4.24
C LEU A 152 5.59 -16.56 4.86
N THR A 153 4.53 -16.91 5.58
CA THR A 153 4.23 -18.31 5.93
C THR A 153 3.80 -19.10 4.70
N ALA A 154 3.75 -20.43 4.80
CA ALA A 154 3.31 -21.28 3.69
C ALA A 154 1.89 -20.93 3.20
N ALA A 155 0.95 -20.68 4.11
CA ALA A 155 -0.43 -20.32 3.75
C ALA A 155 -0.54 -18.94 3.08
N GLU A 156 0.26 -17.97 3.53
CA GLU A 156 0.32 -16.63 2.93
C GLU A 156 0.96 -16.67 1.54
N LEU A 157 2.02 -17.46 1.37
CA LEU A 157 2.64 -17.68 0.06
C LEU A 157 1.63 -18.34 -0.90
N GLU A 158 0.93 -19.38 -0.45
CA GLU A 158 -0.11 -20.04 -1.26
C GLU A 158 -1.23 -19.06 -1.66
N TYR A 159 -1.65 -18.17 -0.76
CA TYR A 159 -2.61 -17.12 -1.09
C TYR A 159 -2.08 -16.20 -2.20
N VAL A 160 -0.86 -15.69 -2.05
CA VAL A 160 -0.23 -14.79 -3.03
C VAL A 160 -0.08 -15.49 -4.38
N GLU A 161 0.34 -16.75 -4.41
CA GLU A 161 0.48 -17.55 -5.63
C GLU A 161 -0.86 -17.85 -6.30
N SER A 162 -1.91 -18.11 -5.52
CA SER A 162 -3.28 -18.32 -6.02
C SER A 162 -3.79 -17.10 -6.79
N ILE A 163 -3.54 -15.88 -6.28
CA ILE A 163 -3.90 -14.65 -7.02
C ILE A 163 -3.20 -14.60 -8.38
N HIS A 164 -1.93 -15.00 -8.42
CA HIS A 164 -1.15 -15.04 -9.65
C HIS A 164 -1.56 -16.17 -10.60
N SER A 165 -2.27 -17.19 -10.12
CA SER A 165 -2.93 -18.21 -10.96
C SER A 165 -4.33 -17.82 -11.41
N GLY A 166 -4.84 -16.66 -10.95
CA GLY A 166 -6.18 -16.16 -11.27
C GLY A 166 -7.28 -16.66 -10.33
N GLU A 167 -6.90 -17.24 -9.19
CA GLU A 167 -7.80 -17.71 -8.14
C GLU A 167 -7.69 -16.85 -6.87
N ILE A 168 -8.75 -16.80 -6.07
CA ILE A 168 -8.72 -16.11 -4.78
C ILE A 168 -9.17 -17.07 -3.69
N ARG A 169 -8.34 -17.23 -2.66
CA ARG A 169 -8.57 -18.16 -1.55
C ARG A 169 -8.41 -17.45 -0.20
N PRO A 170 -9.29 -16.50 0.16
CA PRO A 170 -9.12 -15.70 1.37
C PRO A 170 -9.11 -16.52 2.67
N GLN A 171 -9.66 -17.74 2.64
CA GLN A 171 -9.68 -18.67 3.76
C GLN A 171 -8.28 -19.08 4.22
N LEU A 172 -7.27 -18.98 3.35
CA LEU A 172 -5.86 -19.19 3.71
C LEU A 172 -5.36 -18.13 4.70
N LEU A 173 -5.91 -16.91 4.63
CA LEU A 173 -5.57 -15.80 5.53
C LEU A 173 -6.56 -15.65 6.67
N PHE A 174 -7.84 -15.96 6.43
CA PHE A 174 -8.95 -15.77 7.38
C PHE A 174 -9.70 -17.08 7.61
N PRO A 175 -9.05 -18.14 8.15
CA PRO A 175 -9.69 -19.43 8.36
C PRO A 175 -10.80 -19.37 9.42
N ASP A 176 -10.69 -18.43 10.35
CA ASP A 176 -11.56 -18.19 11.50
C ASP A 176 -12.46 -16.96 11.35
N ASP A 177 -12.38 -16.24 10.22
CA ASP A 177 -13.15 -15.01 9.98
C ASP A 177 -13.81 -15.03 8.59
N ALA A 178 -14.97 -15.69 8.51
CA ALA A 178 -15.73 -15.82 7.27
C ALA A 178 -16.25 -14.47 6.73
N ILE A 179 -16.46 -13.47 7.59
CA ILE A 179 -16.93 -12.15 7.18
C ILE A 179 -15.80 -11.42 6.45
N MET A 180 -14.60 -11.37 7.05
CA MET A 180 -13.43 -10.76 6.43
C MET A 180 -13.03 -11.49 5.15
N ALA A 181 -13.06 -12.83 5.16
CA ALA A 181 -12.81 -13.63 3.96
C ALA A 181 -13.75 -13.24 2.80
N LYS A 182 -15.05 -13.02 3.09
CA LYS A 182 -16.05 -12.59 2.10
C LYS A 182 -15.82 -11.15 1.63
N LEU A 183 -15.41 -10.25 2.52
CA LEU A 183 -15.07 -8.86 2.15
C LEU A 183 -13.88 -8.84 1.19
N ILE A 184 -12.80 -9.55 1.53
CA ILE A 184 -11.60 -9.67 0.68
C ILE A 184 -11.94 -10.31 -0.67
N HIS A 185 -12.72 -11.39 -0.68
CA HIS A 185 -13.14 -12.05 -1.93
C HIS A 185 -13.82 -11.08 -2.90
N ASN A 186 -14.65 -10.18 -2.38
CA ASN A 186 -15.48 -9.27 -3.16
C ASN A 186 -14.88 -7.86 -3.27
N HIS A 187 -13.67 -7.64 -2.76
CA HIS A 187 -13.09 -6.31 -2.73
C HIS A 187 -12.74 -5.84 -4.16
N PRO A 188 -13.23 -4.67 -4.61
CA PRO A 188 -13.12 -4.28 -6.03
C PRO A 188 -11.69 -4.22 -6.55
N ALA A 189 -10.73 -3.72 -5.77
CA ALA A 189 -9.31 -3.71 -6.16
C ALA A 189 -8.74 -5.12 -6.43
N ILE A 190 -9.13 -6.11 -5.62
CA ILE A 190 -8.64 -7.48 -5.74
C ILE A 190 -9.35 -8.19 -6.91
N CYS A 191 -10.66 -8.02 -7.04
CA CYS A 191 -11.41 -8.53 -8.19
C CYS A 191 -10.86 -7.98 -9.51
N TRP A 192 -10.50 -6.69 -9.56
CA TRP A 192 -9.89 -6.06 -10.71
C TRP A 192 -8.52 -6.69 -11.06
N LYS A 193 -7.67 -6.93 -10.06
CA LYS A 193 -6.40 -7.64 -10.26
C LYS A 193 -6.62 -9.03 -10.87
N LEU A 194 -7.53 -9.82 -10.30
CA LEU A 194 -7.82 -11.18 -10.75
C LEU A 194 -8.29 -11.20 -12.21
N GLU A 195 -9.17 -10.27 -12.57
CA GLU A 195 -9.66 -10.13 -13.94
C GLU A 195 -8.51 -9.85 -14.91
N ASN A 196 -7.57 -8.96 -14.55
CA ASN A 196 -6.40 -8.66 -15.36
C ASN A 196 -5.46 -9.88 -15.50
N VAL A 197 -5.22 -10.62 -14.42
CA VAL A 197 -4.42 -11.86 -14.45
C VAL A 197 -5.06 -12.88 -15.39
N ARG A 198 -6.37 -13.13 -15.26
CA ARG A 198 -7.11 -14.08 -16.11
C ARG A 198 -7.04 -13.69 -17.59
N ARG A 199 -7.23 -12.40 -17.91
CA ARG A 199 -7.10 -11.89 -19.28
C ARG A 199 -5.69 -12.07 -19.84
N HIS A 200 -4.66 -11.78 -19.04
CA HIS A 200 -3.27 -11.94 -19.45
C HIS A 200 -2.95 -13.42 -19.77
N MET A 201 -3.41 -14.34 -18.94
CA MET A 201 -3.25 -15.78 -19.17
C MET A 201 -3.98 -16.26 -20.42
N ALA A 202 -5.21 -15.80 -20.65
CA ALA A 202 -5.97 -16.15 -21.85
C ALA A 202 -5.26 -15.68 -23.13
N ASN A 203 -4.66 -14.49 -23.09
CA ASN A 203 -3.91 -13.93 -24.21
C ASN A 203 -2.56 -14.64 -24.43
N GLY A 204 -1.82 -14.96 -23.35
CA GLY A 204 -0.56 -15.72 -23.44
C GLY A 204 -0.72 -17.15 -23.95
N LYS A 205 -1.89 -17.78 -23.72
CA LYS A 205 -2.25 -19.08 -24.33
C LYS A 205 -2.55 -18.98 -25.82
N ARG A 206 -3.06 -17.83 -26.30
CA ARG A 206 -3.36 -17.58 -27.72
C ARG A 206 -2.12 -17.31 -28.57
N THR A 207 -1.03 -16.82 -27.98
CA THR A 207 0.19 -16.43 -28.70
C THR A 207 1.27 -17.51 -28.79
N ARG A 208 1.12 -18.67 -28.12
CA ARG A 208 1.99 -19.82 -28.34
C ARG A 208 1.52 -20.60 -29.58
N PRO A 209 2.26 -20.60 -30.71
CA PRO A 209 1.94 -21.50 -31.81
C PRO A 209 2.08 -22.93 -31.29
N LYS A 210 1.18 -23.82 -31.68
CA LYS A 210 1.38 -25.27 -31.50
C LYS A 210 2.64 -25.65 -32.28
N GLY A 211 3.77 -25.74 -31.59
CA GLY A 211 4.99 -26.32 -32.15
C GLY A 211 4.69 -27.75 -32.56
N ASN A 212 4.85 -28.02 -33.85
CA ASN A 212 4.60 -29.31 -34.48
C ASN A 212 5.37 -30.42 -33.77
N VAL A 213 4.66 -31.50 -33.46
CA VAL A 213 5.25 -32.82 -33.23
C VAL A 213 5.68 -33.35 -34.60
N GLN A 214 6.97 -33.51 -34.81
CA GLN A 214 7.59 -34.50 -35.69
C GLN A 214 8.85 -35.03 -35.01
#